data_AF-A0A0L0FDS8-F1
#
_entry.id   AF-A0A0L0FDS8-F1
#
_cell.length_a   1.000
_cell.length_b   1.000
_cell.length_c   1.000
_cell.angle_alpha   90.00
_cell.angle_beta   90.00
_cell.angle_gamma   90.00
#
_symmetry.space_group_name_H-M   'P 1'
#
loop_
_entity.id
_entity.type
_entity.pdbx_description
1 polymer ?
#
loop_
_entity_poly.entity_id
_entity_poly.type
_entity_poly.pdbx_seq_one_letter_code
_entity_poly.pdbx_strand_id
1 'polypeptide(L)'
;ELQDGQSGEQIYLLGNPVVYFLCLLCPLLYALVGSVMVLRARRGYQDIDRARSTRLTSLLFMWVGMALHYFPFFLMERQLFFHHYLPAHYFMILAVAGFTDEVLKIEVVSRHRRALLGGLCLVVFWGFCKFAHLSYAYPIDYAYSESVRWRSTWDMMRMEDPSKPLE
;
A
#
# COMPACT_ATOMS: atom_id res chain seq x y z
N GLU A 1 43.04 7.32 4.95
CA GLU A 1 42.86 8.43 5.90
C GLU A 1 41.40 8.83 5.86
N LEU A 2 40.76 8.80 7.04
CA LEU A 2 39.36 9.09 7.34
C LEU A 2 38.30 8.22 6.63
N GLN A 3 37.98 7.10 7.29
CA GLN A 3 36.58 6.70 7.49
C GLN A 3 35.81 7.94 7.93
N ASP A 4 34.99 8.49 7.04
CA ASP A 4 33.83 9.26 7.48
C ASP A 4 32.61 8.49 7.00
N GLY A 5 32.05 7.69 7.90
CA GLY A 5 30.79 6.97 7.76
C GLY A 5 29.60 7.92 7.74
N GLN A 6 29.71 9.05 7.03
CA GLN A 6 28.59 9.85 6.63
C GLN A 6 28.09 9.24 5.32
N SER A 7 27.17 8.28 5.44
CA SER A 7 26.24 8.01 4.35
C SER A 7 25.57 9.34 4.00
N GLY A 8 26.12 10.03 3.01
CA GLY A 8 25.59 11.29 2.51
C GLY A 8 24.09 11.12 2.28
N GLU A 9 23.33 12.10 2.75
CA GLU A 9 21.87 12.22 2.79
C GLU A 9 21.17 11.66 1.54
N GLN A 10 21.04 10.33 1.44
CA GLN A 10 20.51 9.68 0.25
C GLN A 10 19.01 9.48 0.41
N ILE A 11 18.26 10.08 -0.52
CA ILE A 11 16.80 10.00 -0.53
C ILE A 11 16.36 8.74 -1.29
N TYR A 12 15.50 7.95 -0.67
CA TYR A 12 14.92 6.74 -1.27
C TYR A 12 13.42 6.89 -1.49
N LEU A 13 12.99 6.55 -2.71
CA LEU A 13 11.58 6.50 -3.11
C LEU A 13 11.00 5.10 -2.85
N LEU A 14 10.82 4.73 -1.57
CA LEU A 14 10.20 3.46 -1.18
C LEU A 14 8.69 3.60 -0.87
N GLY A 15 8.18 4.82 -0.67
CA GLY A 15 6.79 5.03 -0.21
C GLY A 15 6.51 4.37 1.14
N ASN A 16 5.23 4.08 1.44
CA ASN A 16 4.83 3.42 2.69
C ASN A 16 4.47 1.94 2.43
N PRO A 17 5.30 0.98 2.86
CA PRO A 17 5.04 -0.45 2.70
C PRO A 17 3.71 -0.93 3.24
N VAL A 18 3.23 -0.35 4.35
CA VAL A 18 1.92 -0.71 4.93
C VAL A 18 0.80 -0.42 3.92
N VAL A 19 0.87 0.73 3.25
CA VAL A 19 -0.10 1.13 2.22
C VAL A 19 -0.01 0.21 1.01
N TYR A 20 1.20 -0.21 0.61
CA TYR A 20 1.39 -1.18 -0.47
C TYR A 20 0.71 -2.51 -0.17
N PHE A 21 0.91 -3.07 1.03
CA PHE A 21 0.25 -4.31 1.42
C PHE A 21 -1.28 -4.16 1.51
N LEU A 22 -1.76 -3.02 2.02
CA LEU A 22 -3.20 -2.73 2.06
C LEU A 22 -3.80 -2.68 0.66
N CYS A 23 -3.11 -2.03 -0.29
CA CYS A 23 -3.51 -1.96 -1.70
C CYS A 23 -3.51 -3.34 -2.39
N LEU A 24 -2.59 -4.24 -2.01
CA LEU A 24 -2.56 -5.61 -2.53
C LEU A 24 -3.67 -6.49 -1.94
N LEU A 25 -4.00 -6.30 -0.67
CA LEU A 25 -5.03 -7.08 0.03
C LEU A 25 -6.46 -6.68 -0.37
N CYS A 26 -6.71 -5.37 -0.54
CA CYS A 26 -8.03 -4.84 -0.83
C CYS A 26 -8.74 -5.44 -2.06
N PRO A 27 -8.10 -5.63 -3.24
CA PRO A 27 -8.78 -6.22 -4.40
C PRO A 27 -9.17 -7.67 -4.16
N LEU A 28 -8.39 -8.43 -3.38
CA LEU A 28 -8.73 -9.81 -3.00
C LEU A 28 -9.98 -9.84 -2.12
N LEU A 29 -10.05 -8.96 -1.12
CA LEU A 29 -11.22 -8.83 -0.26
C LEU A 29 -12.44 -8.33 -1.04
N TYR A 30 -12.26 -7.37 -1.94
CA TYR A 30 -13.31 -6.87 -2.81
C TYR A 30 -13.87 -7.97 -3.71
N ALA A 31 -13.01 -8.76 -4.35
CA ALA A 31 -13.41 -9.90 -5.18
C ALA A 31 -14.17 -10.96 -4.37
N LEU A 32 -13.72 -11.26 -3.15
CA LEU A 32 -14.40 -12.19 -2.25
C LEU A 32 -15.80 -11.70 -1.86
N VAL A 33 -15.92 -10.47 -1.36
CA VAL A 33 -17.20 -9.86 -0.95
C VAL A 33 -18.14 -9.73 -2.16
N GLY A 34 -17.62 -9.26 -3.30
CA GLY A 34 -18.36 -9.14 -4.55
C GLY A 34 -18.89 -10.49 -5.03
N SER A 35 -18.09 -11.55 -4.95
CA SER A 35 -18.51 -12.91 -5.30
C SER A 35 -19.65 -13.39 -4.41
N VAL A 36 -19.56 -13.17 -3.10
CA VAL A 36 -20.65 -13.51 -2.16
C VAL A 36 -21.92 -12.73 -2.48
N MET A 37 -21.81 -11.43 -2.81
CA MET A 37 -22.97 -10.61 -3.19
C MET A 37 -23.63 -11.10 -4.47
N VAL A 38 -22.85 -11.44 -5.50
CA VAL A 38 -23.37 -12.00 -6.76
C VAL A 38 -24.09 -13.33 -6.50
N LEU A 39 -23.53 -14.20 -5.65
CA LEU A 39 -24.18 -15.45 -5.28
C LEU A 39 -25.50 -15.23 -4.53
N ARG A 40 -25.56 -14.24 -3.63
CA ARG A 40 -26.79 -13.87 -2.93
C ARG A 40 -27.84 -13.31 -3.89
N ALA A 41 -27.44 -12.45 -4.83
CA ALA A 41 -28.34 -11.95 -5.87
C ALA A 41 -28.92 -13.08 -6.73
N ARG A 42 -28.09 -14.07 -7.12
CA ARG A 42 -28.56 -15.26 -7.85
C ARG A 42 -29.52 -16.14 -7.03
N ARG A 43 -29.49 -16.06 -5.70
CA ARG A 43 -30.43 -16.74 -4.79
C ARG A 43 -31.69 -15.90 -4.48
N GLY A 44 -31.86 -14.76 -5.14
CA GLY A 44 -33.04 -13.90 -4.99
C GLY A 44 -32.97 -12.87 -3.86
N TYR A 45 -31.82 -12.72 -3.18
CA TYR A 45 -31.66 -11.66 -2.18
C TYR A 45 -31.44 -10.30 -2.86
N GLN A 46 -32.22 -9.29 -2.47
CA GLN A 46 -32.13 -7.92 -2.97
C GLN A 46 -31.28 -7.04 -2.03
N ASP A 47 -30.01 -7.41 -1.83
CA ASP A 47 -29.11 -6.71 -0.88
C ASP A 47 -28.45 -5.44 -1.47
N ILE A 48 -28.63 -5.19 -2.76
CA ILE A 48 -27.99 -4.10 -3.50
C ILE A 48 -29.08 -3.13 -3.96
N ASP A 49 -29.11 -1.96 -3.32
CA ASP A 49 -29.92 -0.84 -3.77
C ASP A 49 -29.22 -0.08 -4.92
N ARG A 50 -29.95 0.83 -5.56
CA ARG A 50 -29.42 1.62 -6.67
C ARG A 50 -28.18 2.43 -6.26
N ALA A 51 -28.16 2.97 -5.04
CA ALA A 51 -27.06 3.76 -4.55
C ALA A 51 -25.79 2.92 -4.34
N ARG A 52 -25.90 1.72 -3.76
CA ARG A 52 -24.78 0.78 -3.61
C ARG A 52 -24.28 0.27 -4.95
N SER A 53 -25.17 0.01 -5.89
CA SER A 53 -24.80 -0.38 -7.26
C SER A 53 -23.91 0.69 -7.93
N THR A 54 -24.30 1.97 -7.84
CA THR A 54 -23.48 3.08 -8.35
C THR A 54 -22.11 3.12 -7.69
N ARG A 55 -22.02 2.97 -6.36
CA ARG A 55 -20.74 3.01 -5.63
C ARG A 55 -19.83 1.84 -5.97
N LEU A 56 -20.37 0.63 -6.08
CA LEU A 56 -19.64 -0.55 -6.55
C LEU A 56 -19.12 -0.35 -7.99
N THR A 57 -19.92 0.27 -8.85
CA THR A 57 -19.50 0.62 -10.22
C THR A 57 -18.35 1.64 -10.21
N SER A 58 -18.41 2.65 -9.33
CA SER A 58 -17.30 3.61 -9.16
C SER A 58 -16.02 2.93 -8.64
N LEU A 59 -16.12 1.94 -7.75
CA LEU A 59 -14.97 1.15 -7.30
C LEU A 59 -14.36 0.33 -8.43
N LEU A 60 -15.19 -0.30 -9.26
CA LEU A 60 -14.73 -1.00 -10.47
C LEU A 60 -14.00 -0.05 -11.42
N PHE A 61 -14.50 1.18 -11.60
CA PHE A 61 -13.82 2.18 -12.41
C PHE A 61 -12.41 2.49 -11.89
N MET A 62 -12.21 2.57 -10.57
CA MET A 62 -10.86 2.76 -10.00
C MET A 62 -9.94 1.58 -10.30
N TRP A 63 -10.43 0.34 -10.22
CA TRP A 63 -9.65 -0.85 -10.57
C TRP A 63 -9.29 -0.90 -12.06
N VAL A 64 -10.23 -0.50 -12.93
CA VAL A 64 -9.96 -0.36 -14.37
C VAL A 64 -8.91 0.74 -14.62
N GLY A 65 -9.03 1.88 -13.95
CA GLY A 65 -8.04 2.96 -14.01
C GLY A 65 -6.64 2.47 -13.60
N MET A 66 -6.54 1.69 -12.52
CA MET A 66 -5.29 1.04 -12.12
C MET A 66 -4.75 0.13 -13.23
N ALA A 67 -5.57 -0.76 -13.77
CA ALA A 67 -5.16 -1.69 -14.81
C ALA A 67 -4.68 -0.95 -16.08
N LEU A 68 -5.38 0.10 -16.50
CA LEU A 68 -5.00 0.92 -17.66
C LEU A 68 -3.68 1.67 -17.46
N HIS A 69 -3.35 2.05 -16.23
CA HIS A 69 -2.06 2.67 -15.92
C HIS A 69 -0.96 1.63 -15.74
N TYR A 70 -1.26 0.44 -15.25
CA TYR A 70 -0.28 -0.60 -14.95
C TYR A 70 0.08 -1.46 -16.17
N PHE A 71 -0.93 -1.86 -16.96
CA PHE A 71 -0.80 -2.79 -18.07
C PHE A 71 0.16 -2.32 -19.19
N PRO A 72 0.14 -1.05 -19.64
CA PRO A 72 1.02 -0.60 -20.73
C PRO A 72 2.51 -0.80 -20.44
N PHE A 73 2.91 -0.79 -19.16
CA PHE A 73 4.31 -0.96 -18.78
C PHE A 73 4.86 -2.36 -19.08
N PHE A 74 4.02 -3.39 -19.18
CA PHE A 74 4.45 -4.74 -19.60
C PHE A 74 4.78 -4.82 -21.10
N LEU A 75 4.30 -3.87 -21.90
CA LEU A 75 4.52 -3.81 -23.33
C LEU A 75 5.71 -2.92 -23.71
N MET A 76 6.32 -2.23 -22.73
CA MET A 76 7.44 -1.33 -22.97
C MET A 76 8.77 -2.07 -22.76
N GLU A 77 9.67 -2.04 -23.75
CA GLU A 77 10.99 -2.68 -23.70
C GLU A 77 12.09 -1.83 -23.03
N ARG A 78 11.71 -0.82 -22.24
CA ARG A 78 12.66 0.11 -21.61
C ARG A 78 12.77 -0.13 -20.11
N GLN A 79 13.86 0.36 -19.51
CA GLN A 79 14.03 0.37 -18.06
C GLN A 79 12.90 1.14 -17.36
N LEU A 80 12.34 0.54 -16.30
CA LEU A 80 11.26 1.10 -15.50
C LEU A 80 11.71 1.25 -14.06
N PHE A 81 11.35 2.39 -13.47
CA PHE A 81 11.63 2.72 -12.08
C PHE A 81 10.33 2.89 -11.29
N PHE A 82 10.43 2.85 -9.95
CA PHE A 82 9.28 2.90 -9.03
C PHE A 82 8.25 3.99 -9.34
N HIS A 83 8.69 5.19 -9.73
CA HIS A 83 7.79 6.31 -10.00
C HIS A 83 6.81 6.08 -11.15
N HIS A 84 7.14 5.19 -12.12
CA HIS A 84 6.24 4.83 -13.20
C HIS A 84 4.95 4.17 -12.70
N TYR A 85 5.03 3.48 -11.56
CA TYR A 85 3.91 2.76 -10.96
C TYR A 85 3.06 3.62 -10.03
N LEU A 86 3.50 4.85 -9.69
CA LEU A 86 2.77 5.74 -8.78
C LEU A 86 1.35 6.08 -9.27
N PRO A 87 1.11 6.38 -10.56
CA PRO A 87 -0.25 6.61 -11.05
C PRO A 87 -1.17 5.41 -10.83
N ALA A 88 -0.70 4.20 -11.17
CA ALA A 88 -1.47 2.98 -10.93
C ALA A 88 -1.72 2.76 -9.43
N HIS A 89 -0.72 3.04 -8.60
CA HIS A 89 -0.84 2.94 -7.14
C HIS A 89 -1.85 3.95 -6.55
N TYR A 90 -1.94 5.15 -7.09
CA TYR A 90 -2.93 6.15 -6.68
C TYR A 90 -4.37 5.64 -6.86
N PHE A 91 -4.68 5.00 -8.00
CA PHE A 91 -5.98 4.37 -8.22
C PHE A 91 -6.27 3.26 -7.21
N MET A 92 -5.25 2.47 -6.81
CA MET A 92 -5.41 1.48 -5.74
C MET A 92 -5.77 2.11 -4.40
N ILE A 93 -5.12 3.22 -4.04
CA ILE A 93 -5.43 3.95 -2.78
C ILE A 93 -6.87 4.46 -2.78
N LEU A 94 -7.34 5.04 -3.90
CA LEU A 94 -8.73 5.50 -4.03
C LEU A 94 -9.72 4.33 -3.93
N ALA A 95 -9.39 3.19 -4.55
CA ALA A 95 -10.20 1.98 -4.46
C ALA A 95 -10.26 1.44 -3.02
N VAL A 96 -9.14 1.43 -2.29
CA VAL A 96 -9.07 1.07 -0.87
C VAL A 96 -9.96 1.98 -0.02
N ALA A 97 -9.88 3.30 -0.24
CA ALA A 97 -10.67 4.27 0.51
C ALA A 97 -12.18 4.04 0.30
N GLY A 98 -12.62 3.92 -0.95
CA GLY A 98 -14.03 3.68 -1.24
C GLY A 98 -14.52 2.30 -0.79
N PHE A 99 -13.68 1.25 -0.87
CA PHE A 99 -14.03 -0.06 -0.33
C PHE A 99 -14.19 -0.01 1.19
N THR A 100 -13.30 0.69 1.88
CA THR A 100 -13.39 0.89 3.33
C THR A 100 -14.67 1.63 3.70
N ASP A 101 -15.05 2.66 2.95
CA ASP A 101 -16.31 3.38 3.15
C ASP A 101 -17.55 2.46 2.97
N GLU A 102 -17.58 1.62 1.93
CA GLU A 102 -18.65 0.64 1.73
C GLU A 102 -18.70 -0.41 2.83
N VAL A 103 -17.54 -0.82 3.34
CA VAL A 103 -17.44 -1.69 4.50
C VAL A 103 -18.09 -0.97 5.68
N LEU A 104 -17.66 0.22 6.08
CA LEU A 104 -18.16 0.95 7.26
C LEU A 104 -19.69 1.12 7.30
N LYS A 105 -20.35 1.30 6.15
CA LYS A 105 -21.81 1.50 6.06
C LYS A 105 -22.67 0.27 6.41
N ILE A 106 -22.08 -0.92 6.50
CA ILE A 106 -22.84 -2.11 6.91
C ILE A 106 -23.22 -1.98 8.41
N GLU A 107 -24.52 -1.79 8.65
CA GLU A 107 -25.14 -1.31 9.91
C GLU A 107 -24.81 -2.12 11.17
N VAL A 108 -24.41 -3.39 11.02
CA VAL A 108 -24.31 -4.37 12.11
C VAL A 108 -23.07 -4.18 13.02
N VAL A 109 -22.11 -3.29 12.71
CA VAL A 109 -20.78 -3.27 13.37
C VAL A 109 -20.29 -1.86 13.78
N SER A 110 -21.12 -1.05 14.46
CA SER A 110 -20.92 0.41 14.52
C SER A 110 -19.75 0.94 15.37
N ARG A 111 -19.21 0.24 16.39
CA ARG A 111 -18.06 0.73 17.19
C ARG A 111 -16.73 0.09 16.84
N HIS A 112 -16.72 -1.23 16.68
CA HIS A 112 -15.50 -2.01 16.48
C HIS A 112 -14.84 -1.67 15.15
N ARG A 113 -15.62 -1.44 14.08
CA ARG A 113 -15.05 -1.04 12.79
C ARG A 113 -14.44 0.35 12.78
N ARG A 114 -15.07 1.32 13.44
CA ARG A 114 -14.48 2.66 13.58
C ARG A 114 -13.18 2.60 14.37
N ALA A 115 -13.14 1.78 15.43
CA ALA A 115 -11.90 1.52 16.16
C ALA A 115 -10.84 0.82 15.31
N LEU A 116 -11.22 -0.19 14.52
CA LEU A 116 -10.31 -0.88 13.59
C LEU A 116 -9.77 0.06 12.52
N LEU A 117 -10.61 0.94 11.96
CA LEU A 117 -10.17 1.95 11.00
C LEU A 117 -9.24 2.98 11.64
N GLY A 118 -9.56 3.45 12.86
CA GLY A 118 -8.67 4.31 13.63
C GLY A 118 -7.32 3.63 13.86
N GLY A 119 -7.32 2.35 14.24
CA GLY A 119 -6.12 1.53 14.36
C GLY A 119 -5.35 1.41 13.05
N LEU A 120 -6.03 1.16 11.93
CA LEU A 120 -5.41 1.10 10.61
C LEU A 120 -4.75 2.43 10.23
N CYS A 121 -5.43 3.56 10.46
CA CYS A 121 -4.87 4.89 10.25
C CYS A 121 -3.63 5.13 11.12
N LEU A 122 -3.64 4.69 12.38
CA LEU A 122 -2.49 4.76 13.27
C LEU A 122 -1.33 3.89 12.78
N VAL A 123 -1.60 2.69 12.25
CA VAL A 123 -0.56 1.81 11.67
C VAL A 123 0.03 2.42 10.39
N VAL A 124 -0.80 3.04 9.53
CA VAL A 124 -0.34 3.76 8.34
C VAL A 124 0.53 4.96 8.74
N PHE A 125 0.10 5.74 9.74
CA PHE A 125 0.85 6.88 10.27
C PHE A 125 2.17 6.44 10.91
N TRP A 126 2.15 5.36 11.70
CA TRP A 126 3.36 4.73 12.24
C TRP A 126 4.30 4.30 11.11
N GLY A 127 3.78 3.66 10.06
CA GLY A 127 4.56 3.30 8.88
C GLY A 127 5.19 4.53 8.23
N PHE A 128 4.45 5.63 8.08
CA PHE A 128 5.01 6.90 7.60
C PHE A 128 6.16 7.38 8.50
N CYS A 129 5.96 7.48 9.82
CA CYS A 129 7.04 7.88 10.73
C CYS A 129 8.26 6.94 10.66
N LYS A 130 8.02 5.63 10.53
CA LYS A 130 9.07 4.63 10.45
C LYS A 130 9.90 4.73 9.19
N PHE A 131 9.30 5.07 8.04
CA PHE A 131 9.99 5.19 6.76
C PHE A 131 10.34 6.64 6.37
N ALA A 132 9.88 7.64 7.13
CA ALA A 132 10.12 9.06 6.87
C ALA A 132 11.62 9.40 6.79
N HIS A 133 12.48 8.74 7.57
CA HIS A 133 13.92 9.00 7.52
C HIS A 133 14.51 8.72 6.14
N LEU A 134 13.94 7.76 5.39
CA LEU A 134 14.37 7.45 4.02
C LEU A 134 13.96 8.52 3.01
N SER A 135 12.82 9.19 3.23
CA SER A 135 12.27 10.18 2.29
C SER A 135 12.77 11.60 2.55
N TYR A 136 13.03 11.94 3.82
CA TYR A 136 13.54 13.25 4.23
C TYR A 136 15.07 13.27 4.42
N ALA A 137 15.75 12.16 4.16
CA ALA A 137 17.19 11.99 4.32
C ALA A 137 17.70 12.41 5.71
N TYR A 138 16.97 12.02 6.77
CA TYR A 138 17.50 12.10 8.12
C TYR A 138 18.71 11.16 8.27
N PRO A 139 19.64 11.44 9.20
CA PRO A 139 20.77 10.55 9.46
C PRO A 139 20.29 9.16 9.90
N ILE A 140 20.89 8.12 9.35
CA ILE A 140 20.51 6.72 9.54
C ILE A 140 21.66 5.96 10.19
N ASP A 141 21.34 5.09 11.14
CA ASP A 141 22.27 4.14 11.75
C ASP A 141 22.04 2.72 11.19
N TYR A 142 23.00 1.82 11.43
CA TYR A 142 22.91 0.41 11.00
C TYR A 142 21.65 -0.27 11.54
N ALA A 143 21.31 -0.02 12.82
CA ALA A 143 20.14 -0.59 13.47
C ALA A 143 18.83 -0.16 12.79
N TYR A 144 18.70 1.11 12.41
CA TYR A 144 17.57 1.59 11.64
C TYR A 144 17.52 0.96 10.25
N SER A 145 18.66 0.93 9.54
CA SER A 145 18.74 0.31 8.20
C SER A 145 18.22 -1.12 8.20
N GLU A 146 18.64 -1.92 9.18
CA GLU A 146 18.18 -3.30 9.33
C GLU A 146 16.68 -3.37 9.69
N SER A 147 16.20 -2.45 10.53
CA SER A 147 14.79 -2.42 10.93
C SER A 147 13.80 -2.04 9.80
N VAL A 148 14.27 -1.32 8.76
CA VAL A 148 13.46 -0.98 7.58
C VAL A 148 13.60 -2.00 6.46
N ARG A 149 14.55 -2.95 6.57
CA ARG A 149 14.79 -4.03 5.61
C ARG A 149 13.79 -5.18 5.78
N TRP A 150 12.53 -4.92 5.45
CA TRP A 150 11.45 -5.91 5.58
C TRP A 150 11.54 -7.05 4.55
N ARG A 151 12.29 -6.85 3.47
CA ARG A 151 12.59 -7.87 2.46
C ARG A 151 14.09 -7.92 2.25
N SER A 152 14.64 -9.10 1.99
CA SER A 152 16.07 -9.25 1.70
C SER A 152 16.52 -8.50 0.45
N THR A 153 15.61 -8.26 -0.50
CA THR A 153 15.89 -7.50 -1.74
C THR A 153 15.90 -5.99 -1.54
N TRP A 154 15.53 -5.49 -0.37
CA TRP A 154 15.48 -4.07 -0.05
C TRP A 154 16.86 -3.58 0.40
N ASP A 155 17.80 -3.52 -0.55
CA ASP A 155 19.18 -3.07 -0.30
C ASP A 155 19.27 -1.54 -0.43
N MET A 156 18.52 -0.84 0.42
CA MET A 156 18.44 0.62 0.42
C MET A 156 19.57 1.27 1.19
N MET A 157 20.45 0.52 1.85
CA MET A 157 21.61 1.05 2.58
C MET A 157 22.44 -0.13 3.06
N ARG A 158 23.40 -0.57 2.23
CA ARG A 158 24.42 -1.53 2.65
C ARG A 158 25.39 -0.81 3.59
N MET A 159 24.97 -0.64 4.84
CA MET A 159 25.88 -0.32 5.93
C MET A 159 26.58 -1.61 6.31
N GLU A 160 27.91 -1.61 6.25
CA GLU A 160 28.74 -2.71 6.74
C GLU A 160 28.38 -2.97 8.21
N ASP A 161 28.22 -4.24 8.57
CA ASP A 161 27.96 -4.61 9.95
C ASP A 161 29.18 -4.21 10.80
N PRO A 162 29.06 -3.27 11.75
CA PRO A 162 30.19 -2.80 12.53
C PRO A 162 30.79 -3.91 13.42
N SER A 163 30.08 -5.04 13.60
CA SER A 163 30.56 -6.20 14.36
C SER A 163 31.37 -7.20 13.52
N LYS A 164 31.37 -7.07 12.19
CA LYS A 164 32.16 -7.92 11.30
C LYS A 164 33.50 -7.26 10.97
N PRO A 165 34.61 -8.03 10.99
CA PRO A 165 35.89 -7.52 10.51
C PRO A 165 35.75 -7.14 9.03
N LEU A 166 36.34 -6.00 8.66
CA LEU A 166 36.45 -5.56 7.27
C LEU A 166 37.29 -6.60 6.52
N GLU A 167 36.69 -7.28 5.54
CA GLU A 167 37.42 -8.13 4.58
C GLU A 167 38.11 -7.29 3.50
#